data_AF-A0A3Q3MCF8-F1
#
_entry.id   AF-A0A3Q3MCF8-F1
#
_cell.length_a   1.000
_cell.length_b   1.000
_cell.length_c   1.000
_cell.angle_alpha   90.00
_cell.angle_beta   90.00
_cell.angle_gamma   90.00
#
_symmetry.space_group_name_H-M   'P 1'
#
loop_
_entity.id
_entity.type
_entity.pdbx_description
1 polymer ?
#
loop_
_entity_poly.entity_id
_entity_poly.type
_entity_poly.pdbx_seq_one_letter_code
_entity_poly.pdbx_strand_id
1 'polypeptide(L)'
;KSTCFGSTCFESTCFGSTCFESICFGSTCFGSTCFGSTCFGSTCFGSTCFGSTCFGSTCFGSTCFGSTCFGSTCFGSTCFGSTCFGSTCFGSTCFGSTCFGSTCFGSTCFGSTCFGSTCFGSTCFGSTCFGSTCFGSTCFGSTCFAFL
;
A
#
# COMPACT_ATOMS: atom_id res chain seq x y z
N LYS A 1 6.43 -24.43 26.73
CA LYS A 1 6.67 -23.15 26.02
C LYS A 1 8.15 -22.89 26.17
N SER A 2 8.91 -23.17 25.12
CA SER A 2 10.35 -23.06 25.14
C SER A 2 10.73 -21.68 24.61
N THR A 3 11.55 -20.97 25.37
CA THR A 3 12.04 -19.63 25.03
C THR A 3 13.55 -19.67 24.93
N CYS A 4 14.09 -19.20 23.81
CA CYS A 4 15.54 -19.17 23.59
C CYS A 4 16.08 -17.75 23.37
N PHE A 5 17.34 -17.56 23.78
CA PHE A 5 18.11 -16.31 23.65
C PHE A 5 19.48 -16.63 23.04
N GLY A 6 19.93 -15.83 22.06
CA GLY A 6 21.25 -16.03 21.45
C GLY A 6 21.42 -15.37 20.09
N SER A 7 22.53 -15.64 19.40
CA SER A 7 22.75 -15.14 18.04
C SER A 7 21.80 -15.79 17.03
N THR A 8 21.58 -17.10 17.17
CA THR A 8 20.65 -17.89 16.35
C THR A 8 19.76 -18.72 17.26
N CYS A 9 18.45 -18.71 17.02
CA CYS A 9 17.45 -19.26 17.92
C CYS A 9 16.33 -20.01 17.17
N PHE A 10 15.94 -21.20 17.65
CA PHE A 10 14.96 -22.10 17.02
C PHE A 10 13.96 -22.65 18.07
N GLU A 11 13.14 -21.79 18.67
CA GLU A 11 12.08 -22.25 19.56
C GLU A 11 10.80 -21.41 19.41
N SER A 12 9.72 -21.85 20.06
CA SER A 12 8.40 -21.21 20.02
C SER A 12 8.40 -19.71 20.31
N THR A 13 9.35 -19.23 21.12
CA THR A 13 9.60 -17.81 21.30
C THR A 13 11.11 -17.56 21.35
N CYS A 14 11.62 -16.71 20.47
CA CYS A 14 13.06 -16.52 20.30
C CYS A 14 13.45 -15.04 20.32
N PHE A 15 14.59 -14.75 20.96
CA PHE A 15 15.20 -13.43 21.05
C PHE A 15 16.66 -13.49 20.58
N GLY A 16 17.02 -12.77 19.51
CA GLY A 16 18.35 -12.90 18.95
C GLY A 16 18.62 -12.14 17.66
N SER A 17 19.83 -12.25 17.13
CA SER A 17 20.17 -11.63 15.84
C SER A 17 19.38 -12.28 14.70
N THR A 18 19.30 -13.61 14.70
CA THR A 18 18.54 -14.41 13.75
C THR A 18 17.61 -15.37 14.49
N CYS A 19 16.31 -15.25 14.25
CA CYS A 19 15.28 -15.99 14.97
C CYS A 19 14.39 -16.78 14.01
N PHE A 20 14.03 -18.01 14.40
CA PHE A 20 13.14 -18.90 13.65
C PHE A 20 11.96 -19.38 14.52
N GLU A 21 10.85 -19.75 13.86
CA GLU A 21 9.64 -20.44 14.36
C GLU A 21 8.40 -19.58 14.63
N SER A 22 7.85 -19.55 15.85
CA SER A 22 6.46 -19.06 16.06
C SER A 22 6.42 -17.56 16.31
N ILE A 23 7.16 -17.10 17.33
CA ILE A 23 7.24 -15.68 17.71
C ILE A 23 8.71 -15.28 17.81
N CYS A 24 9.15 -14.40 16.91
CA CYS A 24 10.55 -14.03 16.75
C CYS A 24 10.77 -12.55 17.10
N PHE A 25 11.80 -12.25 17.89
CA PHE A 25 12.26 -10.89 18.19
C PHE A 25 13.75 -10.76 17.84
N GLY A 26 14.11 -9.89 16.88
CA GLY A 26 15.50 -9.85 16.43
C GLY A 26 15.83 -8.94 15.27
N SER A 27 17.06 -9.00 14.78
CA SER A 27 17.45 -8.27 13.56
C SER A 27 16.83 -8.90 12.31
N THR A 28 16.89 -10.24 12.21
CA THR A 28 16.30 -11.02 11.14
C THR A 28 15.42 -12.11 11.72
N CYS A 29 14.14 -12.12 11.36
CA CYS A 29 13.13 -13.02 11.93
C CYS A 29 12.42 -13.83 10.84
N PHE A 30 12.28 -15.14 11.05
CA PHE A 30 11.54 -16.07 10.19
C PHE A 30 10.50 -16.83 10.99
N GLY A 31 9.22 -16.48 10.88
CA GLY A 31 8.21 -17.13 11.71
C GLY A 31 6.77 -16.67 11.53
N SER A 32 5.84 -17.21 12.31
CA SER A 32 4.44 -16.83 12.21
C SER A 32 4.20 -15.36 12.60
N THR A 33 4.81 -14.90 13.69
CA THR A 33 4.80 -13.51 14.13
C THR A 33 6.24 -13.02 14.35
N CYS A 34 6.64 -11.97 13.65
CA CYS A 34 8.02 -11.47 13.66
C CYS A 34 8.09 -9.99 14.05
N PHE A 35 9.02 -9.65 14.94
CA PHE A 35 9.35 -8.28 15.35
C PHE A 35 10.83 -8.02 15.13
N GLY A 36 11.20 -7.13 14.22
CA GLY A 36 12.61 -6.93 13.89
C GLY A 36 12.94 -6.00 12.74
N SER A 37 14.22 -5.86 12.41
CA SER A 37 14.62 -5.03 11.26
C SER A 37 14.16 -5.63 9.94
N THR A 38 14.36 -6.94 9.75
CA THR A 38 13.92 -7.71 8.58
C THR A 38 13.08 -8.90 9.05
N CYS A 39 11.84 -8.97 8.58
CA CYS A 39 10.88 -9.99 9.03
C CYS A 39 10.29 -10.76 7.84
N PHE A 40 10.23 -12.09 7.96
CA PHE A 40 9.59 -13.00 7.01
C PHE A 40 8.57 -13.86 7.76
N GLY A 41 7.28 -13.77 7.42
CA GLY A 41 6.26 -14.43 8.23
C GLY A 41 4.81 -14.18 7.85
N SER A 42 3.88 -14.71 8.64
CA SER A 42 2.45 -14.41 8.44
C SER A 42 2.11 -12.98 8.89
N THR A 43 2.60 -12.58 10.06
CA THR A 43 2.47 -11.22 10.60
C THR A 43 3.86 -10.66 10.92
N CYS A 44 4.21 -9.53 10.33
CA CYS A 44 5.55 -8.93 10.45
C CYS A 44 5.47 -7.47 10.92
N PHE A 45 6.31 -7.12 11.88
CA PHE A 45 6.50 -5.76 12.39
C PHE A 45 7.97 -5.37 12.30
N GLY A 46 8.31 -4.35 11.52
CA GLY A 46 9.72 -4.06 11.27
C GLY A 46 10.06 -2.99 10.25
N SER A 47 11.34 -2.81 9.95
CA SER A 47 11.76 -1.89 8.89
C SER A 47 11.44 -2.45 7.50
N THR A 48 11.73 -3.73 7.28
CA THR A 48 11.44 -4.45 6.04
C THR A 48 10.66 -5.73 6.37
N CYS A 49 9.45 -5.86 5.83
CA CYS A 49 8.55 -6.95 6.15
C CYS A 49 8.09 -7.69 4.89
N PHE A 50 8.13 -9.02 4.92
CA PHE A 50 7.63 -9.91 3.88
C PHE A 50 6.63 -10.89 4.49
N GLY A 51 5.36 -10.83 4.09
CA GLY A 51 4.33 -11.66 4.73
C GLY A 51 2.89 -11.46 4.28
N SER A 52 1.96 -12.07 4.99
CA SER A 52 0.52 -11.86 4.71
C SER A 52 0.05 -10.50 5.22
N THR A 53 0.44 -10.14 6.44
CA THR A 53 0.16 -8.84 7.07
C THR A 53 1.48 -8.21 7.52
N CYS A 54 1.78 -7.01 7.02
CA CYS A 54 3.06 -6.33 7.26
C CYS A 54 2.84 -4.92 7.81
N PHE A 55 3.59 -4.57 8.85
CA PHE A 55 3.64 -3.23 9.43
C PHE A 55 5.08 -2.74 9.47
N GLY A 56 5.39 -1.65 8.77
CA GLY A 56 6.79 -1.22 8.67
C GLY A 56 7.10 -0.10 7.71
N SER A 57 8.39 0.20 7.51
CA SER A 57 8.81 1.20 6.53
C SER A 57 8.59 0.69 5.10
N THR A 58 9.04 -0.53 4.81
CA THR A 58 8.88 -1.21 3.52
C THR A 58 8.17 -2.55 3.73
N CYS A 59 7.01 -2.72 3.12
CA CYS A 59 6.16 -3.89 3.31
C CYS A 59 5.86 -4.58 1.98
N PHE A 60 6.01 -5.90 1.94
CA PHE A 60 5.63 -6.77 0.82
C PHE A 60 4.64 -7.83 1.31
N GLY A 61 3.39 -7.77 0.86
CA GLY A 61 2.35 -8.66 1.38
C GLY A 61 0.93 -8.34 0.96
N SER A 62 0.02 -9.27 1.23
CA SER A 62 -1.41 -9.12 0.90
C SER A 62 -2.03 -7.90 1.57
N THR A 63 -1.68 -7.61 2.84
CA THR A 63 -2.07 -6.41 3.55
C THR A 63 -0.84 -5.70 4.13
N CYS A 64 -0.61 -4.46 3.71
CA CYS A 64 0.59 -3.71 4.06
C CYS A 64 0.24 -2.35 4.67
N PHE A 65 0.88 -2.01 5.78
CA PHE A 65 0.80 -0.71 6.45
C PHE A 65 2.20 -0.12 6.59
N GLY A 66 2.48 1.01 5.97
CA GLY A 66 3.84 1.53 5.96
C GLY A 66 4.12 2.78 5.14
N SER A 67 5.39 3.10 4.97
CA SER A 67 5.81 4.21 4.08
C SER A 67 5.73 3.79 2.61
N THR A 68 6.25 2.59 2.31
CA THR A 68 6.23 1.97 0.99
C THR A 68 5.62 0.58 1.08
N CYS A 69 4.51 0.36 0.38
CA CYS A 69 3.72 -0.87 0.49
C CYS A 69 3.54 -1.53 -0.88
N PHE A 70 3.75 -2.85 -0.93
CA PHE A 70 3.57 -3.69 -2.10
C PHE A 70 2.66 -4.89 -1.78
N GLY A 71 1.51 -4.96 -2.42
CA GLY A 71 0.66 -6.16 -2.50
C GLY A 71 -0.83 -5.83 -2.54
N SER A 72 -1.72 -6.73 -2.13
CA SER A 72 -3.13 -6.63 -2.53
C SER A 72 -3.85 -5.39 -1.98
N THR A 73 -3.68 -5.11 -0.68
CA THR A 73 -4.24 -3.94 0.01
C THR A 73 -3.12 -3.18 0.72
N CYS A 74 -2.94 -1.90 0.39
CA CYS A 74 -1.83 -1.10 0.86
C CYS A 74 -2.32 0.21 1.52
N PHE A 75 -1.76 0.56 2.67
CA PHE A 75 -1.99 1.80 3.40
C PHE A 75 -0.66 2.52 3.65
N GLY A 76 -0.44 3.69 3.05
CA GLY A 76 0.86 4.36 3.17
C GLY A 76 1.16 5.48 2.19
N SER A 77 2.25 6.20 2.42
CA SER A 77 2.68 7.31 1.55
C SER A 77 2.85 6.89 0.09
N THR A 78 3.43 5.71 -0.17
CA THR A 78 3.56 5.13 -1.51
C THR A 78 3.02 3.70 -1.52
N CYS A 79 2.00 3.45 -2.33
CA CYS A 79 1.30 2.17 -2.37
C CYS A 79 1.26 1.60 -3.79
N PHE A 80 1.59 0.32 -3.92
CA PHE A 80 1.50 -0.45 -5.17
C PHE A 80 0.63 -1.70 -4.92
N GLY A 81 -0.56 -1.77 -5.51
CA GLY A 81 -1.50 -2.82 -5.16
C GLY A 81 -2.85 -2.78 -5.88
N SER A 82 -3.71 -3.76 -5.61
CA SER A 82 -5.08 -3.74 -6.17
C SER A 82 -5.92 -2.63 -5.54
N THR A 83 -5.79 -2.45 -4.21
CA THR A 83 -6.44 -1.37 -3.46
C THR A 83 -5.38 -0.60 -2.68
N CYS A 84 -5.27 0.71 -2.93
CA CYS A 84 -4.23 1.54 -2.35
C CYS A 84 -4.81 2.77 -1.65
N PHE A 85 -4.36 3.03 -0.42
CA PHE A 85 -4.69 4.21 0.38
C PHE A 85 -3.40 4.95 0.74
N GLY A 86 -3.21 6.20 0.31
CA GLY A 86 -1.91 6.81 0.44
C GLY A 86 -1.72 8.22 -0.09
N SER A 87 -0.49 8.73 -0.07
CA SER A 87 -0.18 9.98 -0.79
C SER A 87 -0.03 9.73 -2.29
N THR A 88 0.68 8.67 -2.67
CA THR A 88 0.88 8.21 -4.05
C THR A 88 0.44 6.76 -4.17
N CYS A 89 -0.46 6.47 -5.10
CA CYS A 89 -1.09 5.15 -5.23
C CYS A 89 -1.04 4.66 -6.68
N PHE A 90 -0.61 3.42 -6.86
CA PHE A 90 -0.58 2.70 -8.13
C PHE A 90 -1.39 1.41 -8.01
N GLY A 91 -2.52 1.30 -8.72
CA GLY A 91 -3.41 0.18 -8.49
C GLY A 91 -4.73 0.17 -9.23
N SER A 92 -5.51 -0.89 -9.10
CA SER A 92 -6.85 -0.95 -9.71
C SER A 92 -7.78 0.09 -9.09
N THR A 93 -7.78 0.19 -7.76
CA THR A 93 -8.54 1.20 -7.00
C THR A 93 -7.59 1.99 -6.11
N CYS A 94 -7.55 3.31 -6.28
CA CYS A 94 -6.62 4.19 -5.58
C CYS A 94 -7.34 5.33 -4.86
N PHE A 95 -6.96 5.57 -3.61
CA PHE A 95 -7.41 6.68 -2.76
C PHE A 95 -6.21 7.47 -2.24
N GLY A 96 -6.02 8.71 -2.68
CA GLY A 96 -4.83 9.47 -2.28
C GLY A 96 -4.65 10.83 -2.93
N SER A 97 -3.51 11.48 -2.71
CA SER A 97 -3.22 12.77 -3.35
C SER A 97 -2.97 12.60 -4.84
N THR A 98 -2.15 11.61 -5.21
CA THR A 98 -1.83 11.26 -6.60
C THR A 98 -2.15 9.80 -6.85
N CYS A 99 -3.04 9.52 -7.80
CA CYS A 99 -3.57 8.19 -8.05
C CYS A 99 -3.38 7.76 -9.51
N PHE A 100 -2.87 6.55 -9.72
CA PHE A 100 -2.73 5.91 -11.03
C PHE A 100 -3.45 4.56 -11.02
N GLY A 101 -4.51 4.42 -11.81
CA GLY A 101 -5.33 3.22 -11.71
C GLY A 101 -6.55 3.10 -12.60
N SER A 102 -7.35 2.06 -12.41
CA SER A 102 -8.64 1.94 -13.12
C SER A 102 -9.67 2.91 -12.54
N THR A 103 -9.77 2.96 -11.22
CA THR A 103 -10.64 3.86 -10.46
C THR A 103 -9.81 4.66 -9.46
N CYS A 104 -9.83 5.98 -9.58
CA CYS A 104 -8.99 6.88 -8.78
C CYS A 104 -9.84 7.92 -8.04
N PHE A 105 -9.54 8.11 -6.75
CA PHE A 105 -10.13 9.15 -5.90
C PHE A 105 -9.00 9.98 -5.28
N GLY A 106 -8.90 11.26 -5.63
CA GLY A 106 -7.76 12.05 -5.19
C GLY A 106 -7.66 13.48 -5.71
N SER A 107 -6.57 14.17 -5.40
CA SER A 107 -6.33 15.51 -5.96
C SER A 107 -5.97 15.44 -7.43
N THR A 108 -5.07 14.53 -7.79
CA THR A 108 -4.62 14.27 -9.17
C THR A 108 -4.82 12.80 -9.50
N CYS A 109 -5.64 12.52 -10.51
CA CYS A 109 -6.06 11.17 -10.87
C CYS A 109 -5.75 10.85 -12.33
N PHE A 110 -5.14 9.70 -12.57
CA PHE A 110 -4.86 9.14 -13.89
C PHE A 110 -5.47 7.75 -14.00
N GLY A 111 -6.49 7.58 -14.85
CA GLY A 111 -7.19 6.30 -14.90
C GLY A 111 -8.39 6.21 -15.83
N SER A 112 -9.12 5.10 -15.78
CA SER A 112 -10.36 4.95 -16.56
C SER A 112 -11.48 5.82 -15.98
N THR A 113 -11.69 5.75 -14.66
CA THR A 113 -12.66 6.56 -13.92
C THR A 113 -11.93 7.35 -12.84
N CYS A 114 -12.06 8.68 -12.89
CA CYS A 114 -11.32 9.58 -11.99
C CYS A 114 -12.28 10.53 -11.26
N PHE A 115 -12.08 10.66 -9.95
CA PHE A 115 -12.79 11.60 -9.07
C PHE A 115 -11.77 12.48 -8.35
N GLY A 116 -11.75 13.78 -8.63
CA GLY A 116 -10.71 14.64 -8.07
C GLY A 116 -10.66 16.08 -8.54
N SER A 117 -9.64 16.82 -8.13
CA SER A 117 -9.45 18.20 -8.60
C SER A 117 -8.99 18.22 -10.06
N THR A 118 -7.99 17.40 -10.39
CA THR A 118 -7.46 17.23 -11.75
C THR A 118 -7.57 15.76 -12.16
N CYS A 119 -8.30 15.49 -13.23
CA CYS A 119 -8.59 14.14 -13.68
C CYS A 119 -8.16 13.93 -15.14
N PHE A 120 -7.44 12.84 -15.40
CA PHE A 120 -7.03 12.38 -16.72
C PHE A 120 -7.56 10.96 -16.96
N GLY A 121 -8.52 10.79 -17.88
CA GLY A 121 -9.15 9.49 -18.03
C GLY A 121 -10.30 9.39 -19.03
N SER A 122 -10.95 8.23 -19.10
CA SER A 122 -12.13 8.06 -19.95
C SER A 122 -13.34 8.80 -19.39
N THR A 123 -13.58 8.67 -18.08
CA THR A 123 -14.65 9.34 -17.35
C THR A 123 -14.06 10.11 -16.17
N CYS A 124 -14.27 11.43 -16.16
CA CYS A 124 -13.65 12.33 -15.20
C CYS A 124 -14.71 13.16 -14.47
N PHE A 125 -14.63 13.18 -13.14
CA PHE A 125 -15.46 14.00 -12.25
C PHE A 125 -14.55 14.93 -11.44
N GLY A 126 -14.59 16.23 -11.68
CA GLY A 126 -13.64 17.14 -11.05
C GLY A 126 -13.70 18.60 -11.46
N SER A 127 -12.75 19.39 -10.98
CA SER A 127 -12.64 20.80 -11.38
C SER A 127 -12.06 20.93 -12.79
N THR A 128 -11.00 20.18 -13.08
CA THR A 128 -10.32 20.13 -14.37
C THR A 128 -10.27 18.70 -14.87
N CYS A 129 -10.91 18.45 -16.02
CA CYS A 129 -11.11 17.11 -16.56
C CYS A 129 -10.53 17.02 -17.99
N PHE A 130 -9.69 16.03 -18.22
CA PHE A 130 -9.13 15.66 -19.53
C PHE A 130 -9.58 14.25 -19.87
N GLY A 131 -10.51 14.10 -20.83
CA GLY A 131 -11.10 12.78 -21.06
C GLY A 131 -12.22 12.71 -22.09
N SER A 132 -12.76 11.52 -22.33
CA SER A 132 -13.88 11.36 -23.27
C SER A 132 -15.18 11.95 -22.72
N THR A 133 -15.46 11.70 -21.43
CA THR A 133 -16.63 12.22 -20.71
C THR A 133 -16.20 12.95 -19.45
N CYS A 134 -16.50 14.23 -19.40
CA CYS A 134 -16.06 15.14 -18.34
C CYS A 134 -17.26 15.76 -17.63
N PHE A 135 -17.28 15.66 -16.30
CA PHE A 135 -18.20 16.37 -15.41
C PHE A 135 -17.37 17.33 -14.57
N GLY A 136 -17.36 18.62 -14.92
CA GLY A 136 -16.47 19.57 -14.28
C GLY A 136 -16.50 20.98 -14.82
N SER A 137 -15.90 21.92 -14.08
CA SER A 137 -15.89 23.34 -14.43
C SER A 137 -15.05 23.61 -15.69
N THR A 138 -13.94 22.90 -15.87
CA THR A 138 -13.08 22.98 -17.05
C THR A 138 -12.95 21.58 -17.68
N CYS A 139 -13.45 21.42 -18.91
CA CYS A 139 -13.39 20.16 -19.64
C CYS A 139 -12.54 20.25 -20.90
N PHE A 140 -11.71 19.24 -21.13
CA PHE A 140 -11.00 18.99 -22.38
C PHE A 140 -11.40 17.60 -22.91
N GLY A 141 -12.60 17.51 -23.49
CA GLY A 141 -13.18 16.23 -23.85
C GLY A 141 -14.28 16.28 -24.89
N SER A 142 -14.62 15.12 -25.45
CA SER A 142 -15.67 14.98 -26.48
C SER A 142 -17.07 15.28 -25.94
N THR A 143 -17.31 14.95 -24.67
CA THR A 143 -18.57 15.23 -23.96
C THR A 143 -18.26 15.95 -22.64
N CYS A 144 -18.84 17.13 -22.44
CA CYS A 144 -18.64 17.94 -21.23
C CYS A 144 -19.97 18.35 -20.61
N PHE A 145 -20.08 18.09 -19.31
CA PHE A 145 -21.13 18.55 -18.43
C PHE A 145 -20.53 19.56 -17.46
N ALA A 146 -20.65 20.85 -17.79
CA ALA A 146 -20.15 21.91 -16.95
C ALA A 146 -21.16 22.25 -15.85
N PHE A 147 -20.68 22.30 -14.61
CA PHE A 147 -21.42 22.90 -13.50
C PHE A 147 -21.11 24.40 -13.49
N LEU A 148 -22.14 25.24 -13.62
CA LEU A 148 -22.06 26.70 -13.46
C LEU A 148 -21.87 27.09 -12.00
#